data_AF-A0AAU2YHE1-F1
#
_entry.id   AF-A0AAU2YHE1-F1
#
_cell.length_a   1.000
_cell.length_b   1.000
_cell.length_c   1.000
_cell.angle_alpha   90.00
_cell.angle_beta   90.00
_cell.angle_gamma   90.00
#
_symmetry.space_group_name_H-M   'P 1'
#
loop_
_entity.id
_entity.type
_entity.pdbx_description
1 polymer ?
#
loop_
_entity_poly.entity_id
_entity_poly.type
_entity_poly.pdbx_seq_one_letter_code
_entity_poly.pdbx_strand_id
1 'polypeptide(L)'
;MEILWFLLALCMLAAVIGPFVLRRRGGIRQVAPGSPDAADPDTYGFARQEELDIRMPGPDQDLLDVLDVVQHTQEWRAASQLLSGTPKDGEVRWQRVQAFAGAASLELMQRPGVGGAWLRKWRAEAPKDAGGAAVHAEFLVQQAWRSSTAGTDDFRIILEEARTVVGEAALLAPGDPVPYLVELAAARGLGYSHEEFDQLWAKIIDRAPAHMGAHIAALHFWCEKWHGSREEADRFATAAAARAPQGSLLAALPLFAVYEHLPEVNLVQGFYRSQVVTRAVEGAMFAVHAARADDPMLAHVRHLLVLFLVRMERWSEAMNQLVHIDGHVGALPWTENSDPAAEYTVYRALAVAGYEANGGSPATLPR
;
A
#
# COMPACT_ATOMS: atom_id res chain seq x y z
N MET A 1 -33.51 58.18 9.77
CA MET A 1 -33.97 57.55 8.51
C MET A 1 -32.80 57.06 7.67
N GLU A 2 -31.72 57.82 7.51
CA GLU A 2 -30.55 57.44 6.67
C GLU A 2 -29.83 56.17 7.14
N ILE A 3 -29.67 55.97 8.45
CA ILE A 3 -29.04 54.77 9.03
C ILE A 3 -29.83 53.50 8.67
N LEU A 4 -31.16 53.59 8.61
CA LEU A 4 -32.03 52.46 8.28
C LEU A 4 -31.91 52.07 6.80
N TRP A 5 -31.80 53.07 5.92
CA TRP A 5 -31.55 52.86 4.48
C TRP A 5 -30.16 52.29 4.20
N PHE A 6 -29.14 52.71 4.96
CA PHE A 6 -27.80 52.15 4.85
C PHE A 6 -27.74 50.68 5.29
N LEU A 7 -28.41 50.33 6.39
CA LEU A 7 -28.50 48.94 6.86
C LEU A 7 -29.27 48.04 5.87
N LEU A 8 -30.35 48.54 5.28
CA LEU A 8 -31.08 47.82 4.22
C LEU A 8 -30.22 47.60 2.97
N ALA A 9 -29.46 48.60 2.54
CA ALA A 9 -28.54 48.47 1.41
C ALA A 9 -27.42 47.46 1.68
N LEU A 10 -26.86 47.45 2.90
CA LEU A 10 -25.83 46.49 3.32
C LEU A 10 -26.38 45.06 3.38
N CYS A 11 -27.60 44.87 3.89
CA CYS A 11 -28.26 43.56 3.90
C CYS A 11 -28.56 43.04 2.48
N MET A 12 -29.00 43.92 1.57
CA MET A 12 -29.21 43.55 0.17
C MET A 12 -27.89 43.20 -0.53
N LEU A 13 -26.83 43.97 -0.28
CA LEU A 13 -25.50 43.68 -0.82
C LEU A 13 -24.96 42.35 -0.28
N ALA A 14 -25.14 42.07 1.01
CA ALA A 14 -24.77 40.80 1.63
C ALA A 14 -25.62 39.62 1.11
N ALA A 15 -26.90 39.83 0.81
CA ALA A 15 -27.78 38.81 0.24
C ALA A 15 -27.45 38.47 -1.22
N VAL A 16 -26.91 39.42 -1.99
CA VAL A 16 -26.52 39.22 -3.39
C VAL A 16 -25.08 38.69 -3.51
N ILE A 17 -24.14 39.25 -2.75
CA ILE A 17 -22.72 38.86 -2.78
C ILE A 17 -22.46 37.62 -1.93
N GLY A 18 -23.17 37.46 -0.81
CA GLY A 18 -23.02 36.37 0.14
C GLY A 18 -23.09 34.98 -0.50
N PRO A 19 -24.11 34.65 -1.31
CA PRO A 19 -24.19 33.36 -2.00
C PRO A 19 -23.05 33.13 -3.00
N PHE A 20 -22.54 34.18 -3.64
CA PHE A 20 -21.42 34.09 -4.59
C PHE A 20 -20.07 33.90 -3.88
N VAL A 21 -19.89 34.59 -2.75
CA VAL A 21 -18.73 34.43 -1.86
C VAL A 21 -18.78 33.09 -1.12
N LEU A 22 -19.96 32.62 -0.70
CA LEU A 22 -20.17 31.31 -0.09
C LEU A 22 -20.06 30.17 -1.10
N ARG A 23 -20.43 30.37 -2.37
CA ARG A 23 -20.12 29.42 -3.47
C ARG A 23 -18.64 29.38 -3.78
N ARG A 24 -17.95 30.53 -3.83
CA ARG A 24 -16.47 30.58 -3.98
C ARG A 24 -15.70 30.10 -2.75
N ARG A 25 -16.32 30.13 -1.56
CA ARG A 25 -15.78 29.60 -0.30
C ARG A 25 -16.37 28.23 0.06
N GLY A 26 -17.17 27.63 -0.82
CA GLY A 26 -17.68 26.29 -0.62
C GLY A 26 -16.50 25.35 -0.75
N GLY A 27 -16.01 24.83 0.37
CA GLY A 27 -15.01 23.76 0.35
C GLY A 27 -15.50 22.58 -0.48
N ILE A 28 -14.57 21.69 -0.86
CA ILE A 28 -14.90 20.47 -1.59
C ILE A 28 -15.94 19.69 -0.79
N ARG A 29 -17.08 19.38 -1.42
CA ARG A 29 -18.19 18.64 -0.81
C ARG A 29 -18.59 17.47 -1.68
N GLN A 30 -18.98 16.37 -1.06
CA GLN A 30 -19.59 15.27 -1.80
C GLN A 30 -20.96 15.72 -2.34
N VAL A 31 -21.23 15.38 -3.60
CA VAL A 31 -22.48 15.65 -4.30
C VAL A 31 -23.05 14.33 -4.81
N ALA A 32 -24.36 14.30 -5.10
CA ALA A 32 -24.99 13.12 -5.66
C ALA A 32 -24.38 12.79 -7.05
N PRO A 33 -24.28 11.49 -7.41
CA PRO A 33 -23.84 11.08 -8.74
C PRO A 33 -24.63 11.78 -9.87
N GLY A 34 -23.94 12.22 -10.92
CA GLY A 34 -24.54 12.92 -12.06
C GLY A 34 -24.84 14.42 -11.82
N SER A 35 -24.43 14.97 -10.68
CA SER A 35 -24.46 16.43 -10.46
C SER A 35 -23.57 17.13 -11.51
N PRO A 36 -24.00 18.25 -12.12
CA PRO A 36 -23.17 19.00 -13.07
C PRO A 36 -21.91 19.61 -12.42
N ASP A 37 -21.91 19.75 -11.09
CA ASP A 37 -20.78 20.21 -10.29
C ASP A 37 -19.88 19.03 -9.82
N ALA A 38 -20.16 17.78 -10.22
CA ALA A 38 -19.33 16.63 -9.87
C ALA A 38 -18.14 16.52 -10.81
N ALA A 39 -16.95 16.28 -10.25
CA ALA A 39 -15.79 15.85 -11.01
C ALA A 39 -16.07 14.45 -11.60
N ASP A 40 -16.21 14.36 -12.91
CA ASP A 40 -16.42 13.08 -13.60
C ASP A 40 -15.06 12.41 -13.90
N PRO A 41 -14.76 11.24 -13.30
CA PRO A 41 -13.51 10.53 -13.50
C PRO A 41 -13.24 10.18 -14.98
N ASP A 42 -14.28 9.94 -15.78
CA ASP A 42 -14.14 9.61 -17.20
C ASP A 42 -13.49 10.78 -17.98
N THR A 43 -13.72 12.04 -17.54
CA THR A 43 -13.13 13.23 -18.16
C THR A 43 -11.60 13.27 -18.02
N TYR A 44 -11.08 12.63 -16.97
CA TYR A 44 -9.67 12.54 -16.65
C TYR A 44 -9.04 11.21 -17.12
N GLY A 45 -9.83 10.32 -17.72
CA GLY A 45 -9.39 8.98 -18.13
C GLY A 45 -9.20 8.02 -16.96
N PHE A 46 -9.79 8.32 -15.81
CA PHE A 46 -9.72 7.46 -14.63
C PHE A 46 -10.82 6.39 -14.66
N ALA A 47 -10.49 5.19 -14.20
CA ALA A 47 -11.39 4.04 -14.15
C ALA A 47 -12.56 4.28 -13.17
N ARG A 48 -13.69 3.65 -13.44
CA ARG A 48 -14.83 3.69 -12.51
C ARG A 48 -14.54 2.87 -11.26
N GLN A 49 -15.26 3.14 -10.17
CA GLN A 49 -15.02 2.47 -8.89
C GLN A 49 -15.10 0.94 -9.03
N GLU A 50 -16.09 0.46 -9.76
CA GLU A 50 -16.36 -0.96 -10.02
C GLU A 50 -15.33 -1.63 -10.94
N GLU A 51 -14.47 -0.85 -11.62
CA GLU A 51 -13.43 -1.33 -12.52
C GLU A 51 -12.03 -1.32 -11.86
N LEU A 52 -11.89 -0.74 -10.66
CA LEU A 52 -10.62 -0.67 -9.95
C LEU A 52 -10.18 -2.06 -9.46
N ASP A 53 -8.96 -2.45 -9.80
CA ASP A 53 -8.38 -3.71 -9.30
C ASP A 53 -7.91 -3.55 -7.85
N ILE A 54 -8.66 -4.13 -6.92
CA ILE A 54 -8.35 -4.13 -5.48
C ILE A 54 -7.27 -5.13 -5.08
N ARG A 55 -6.85 -6.02 -5.99
CA ARG A 55 -5.93 -7.13 -5.69
C ARG A 55 -4.47 -6.69 -5.79
N MET A 56 -4.18 -5.74 -6.68
CA MET A 56 -2.82 -5.37 -7.03
C MET A 56 -2.58 -3.87 -6.81
N PRO A 57 -1.38 -3.49 -6.34
CA PRO A 57 -0.96 -2.10 -6.19
C PRO A 57 -0.64 -1.44 -7.54
N GLY A 58 -0.35 -2.23 -8.58
CA GLY A 58 -0.01 -1.78 -9.92
C GLY A 58 -0.06 -2.96 -10.90
N PRO A 59 0.20 -2.72 -12.20
CA PRO A 59 0.01 -3.74 -13.23
C PRO A 59 1.06 -4.87 -13.16
N ASP A 60 0.60 -6.12 -13.11
CA ASP A 60 1.38 -7.34 -13.36
C ASP A 60 0.49 -8.37 -14.09
N GLN A 61 0.37 -8.23 -15.41
CA GLN A 61 -0.55 -9.04 -16.22
C GLN A 61 -0.19 -10.53 -16.18
N ASP A 62 1.11 -10.87 -16.19
CA ASP A 62 1.56 -12.26 -16.09
C ASP A 62 1.06 -12.92 -14.81
N LEU A 63 1.12 -12.20 -13.67
CA LEU A 63 0.61 -12.71 -12.40
C LEU A 63 -0.91 -12.88 -12.45
N LEU A 64 -1.65 -11.92 -12.98
CA LEU A 64 -3.11 -12.00 -13.08
C LEU A 64 -3.55 -13.18 -13.96
N ASP A 65 -2.94 -13.35 -15.13
CA ASP A 65 -3.24 -14.45 -16.05
C ASP A 65 -2.95 -15.82 -15.39
N VAL A 66 -1.83 -15.93 -14.67
CA VAL A 66 -1.49 -17.16 -13.96
C VAL A 66 -2.39 -17.41 -12.75
N LEU A 67 -2.76 -16.38 -11.99
CA LEU A 67 -3.74 -16.50 -10.92
C LEU A 67 -5.07 -17.03 -11.47
N ASP A 68 -5.58 -16.43 -12.55
CA ASP A 68 -6.82 -16.89 -13.19
C ASP A 68 -6.72 -18.37 -13.59
N VAL A 69 -5.63 -18.80 -14.22
CA VAL A 69 -5.44 -20.23 -14.57
C VAL A 69 -5.42 -21.11 -13.32
N VAL A 70 -4.65 -20.76 -12.30
CA VAL A 70 -4.51 -21.56 -11.07
C VAL A 70 -5.84 -21.67 -10.33
N GLN A 71 -6.58 -20.56 -10.22
CA GLN A 71 -7.85 -20.54 -9.50
C GLN A 71 -8.96 -21.31 -10.23
N HIS A 72 -9.03 -21.21 -11.56
CA HIS A 72 -10.04 -21.92 -12.35
C HIS A 72 -9.74 -23.41 -12.51
N THR A 73 -8.48 -23.77 -12.77
CA THR A 73 -8.09 -25.16 -13.07
C THR A 73 -7.66 -25.95 -11.83
N GLN A 74 -7.31 -25.25 -10.75
CA GLN A 74 -6.66 -25.80 -9.57
C GLN A 74 -5.31 -26.51 -9.88
N GLU A 75 -4.68 -26.14 -11.01
CA GLU A 75 -3.35 -26.61 -11.42
C GLU A 75 -2.27 -25.60 -11.04
N TRP A 76 -1.22 -26.06 -10.34
CA TRP A 76 -0.17 -25.21 -9.78
C TRP A 76 1.02 -24.95 -10.72
N ARG A 77 1.14 -25.70 -11.82
CA ARG A 77 2.33 -25.71 -12.68
C ARG A 77 2.64 -24.33 -13.28
N ALA A 78 1.62 -23.56 -13.64
CA ALA A 78 1.79 -22.20 -14.16
C ALA A 78 2.40 -21.25 -13.10
N ALA A 79 1.96 -21.34 -11.83
CA ALA A 79 2.54 -20.57 -10.74
C ALA A 79 4.01 -20.95 -10.48
N SER A 80 4.33 -22.25 -10.45
CA SER A 80 5.72 -22.72 -10.33
C SER A 80 6.58 -22.18 -11.47
N GLN A 81 6.11 -22.25 -12.71
CA GLN A 81 6.83 -21.73 -13.87
C GLN A 81 7.06 -20.22 -13.76
N LEU A 82 6.03 -19.44 -13.41
CA LEU A 82 6.14 -17.99 -13.25
C LEU A 82 7.17 -17.62 -12.16
N LEU A 83 7.10 -18.25 -10.99
CA LEU A 83 8.06 -18.00 -9.92
C LEU A 83 9.47 -18.47 -10.30
N SER A 84 9.62 -19.57 -11.05
CA SER A 84 10.94 -20.04 -11.50
C SER A 84 11.62 -19.06 -12.47
N GLY A 85 10.81 -18.37 -13.29
CA GLY A 85 11.28 -17.34 -14.23
C GLY A 85 11.48 -15.95 -13.62
N THR A 86 11.06 -15.75 -12.37
CA THR A 86 11.19 -14.46 -11.68
C THR A 86 12.52 -14.41 -10.89
N PRO A 87 13.35 -13.36 -11.05
CA PRO A 87 14.61 -13.20 -10.31
C PRO A 87 14.43 -13.36 -8.80
N LYS A 88 15.38 -14.03 -8.14
CA LYS A 88 15.26 -14.44 -6.73
C LYS A 88 15.30 -13.28 -5.74
N ASP A 89 16.14 -12.30 -6.02
CA ASP A 89 16.46 -11.16 -5.15
C ASP A 89 15.56 -9.93 -5.38
N GLY A 90 14.72 -9.97 -6.41
CA GLY A 90 13.88 -8.84 -6.80
C GLY A 90 12.53 -8.76 -6.08
N GLU A 91 12.04 -7.53 -5.89
CA GLU A 91 10.72 -7.21 -5.33
C GLU A 91 9.57 -7.98 -5.98
N VAL A 92 9.61 -8.18 -7.30
CA VAL A 92 8.55 -8.87 -8.06
C VAL A 92 8.31 -10.28 -7.54
N ARG A 93 9.37 -10.99 -7.14
CA ARG A 93 9.23 -12.34 -6.62
C ARG A 93 8.51 -12.35 -5.29
N TRP A 94 8.86 -11.44 -4.39
CA TRP A 94 8.16 -11.27 -3.12
C TRP A 94 6.69 -10.93 -3.33
N GLN A 95 6.39 -9.97 -4.21
CA GLN A 95 5.01 -9.58 -4.54
C GLN A 95 4.19 -10.74 -5.12
N ARG A 96 4.77 -11.53 -6.04
CA ARG A 96 4.10 -12.72 -6.61
C ARG A 96 3.87 -13.81 -5.56
N VAL A 97 4.84 -14.04 -4.65
CA VAL A 97 4.67 -14.97 -3.52
C VAL A 97 3.53 -14.51 -2.60
N GLN A 98 3.49 -13.22 -2.25
CA GLN A 98 2.40 -12.62 -1.48
C GLN A 98 1.03 -12.79 -2.15
N ALA A 99 0.96 -12.57 -3.47
CA ALA A 99 -0.29 -12.68 -4.23
C ALA A 99 -0.81 -14.12 -4.33
N PHE A 100 0.05 -15.09 -4.64
CA PHE A 100 -0.34 -16.51 -4.66
C PHE A 100 -0.80 -17.00 -3.29
N ALA A 101 -0.06 -16.65 -2.23
CA ALA A 101 -0.43 -16.98 -0.87
C ALA A 101 -1.75 -16.34 -0.45
N GLY A 102 -1.95 -15.07 -0.81
CA GLY A 102 -3.18 -14.32 -0.57
C GLY A 102 -4.38 -14.92 -1.27
N ALA A 103 -4.23 -15.30 -2.55
CA ALA A 103 -5.27 -15.99 -3.29
C ALA A 103 -5.68 -17.31 -2.62
N ALA A 104 -4.70 -18.14 -2.23
CA ALA A 104 -4.98 -19.40 -1.52
C ALA A 104 -5.68 -19.17 -0.16
N SER A 105 -5.23 -18.17 0.59
CA SER A 105 -5.78 -17.80 1.90
C SER A 105 -7.23 -17.30 1.79
N LEU A 106 -7.50 -16.41 0.82
CA LEU A 106 -8.84 -15.90 0.56
C LEU A 106 -9.79 -16.99 0.06
N GLU A 107 -9.34 -17.86 -0.85
CA GLU A 107 -10.13 -19.00 -1.28
C GLU A 107 -10.51 -19.92 -0.12
N LEU A 108 -9.58 -20.16 0.81
CA LEU A 108 -9.83 -20.97 2.00
C LEU A 108 -10.85 -20.31 2.94
N MET A 109 -10.78 -18.99 3.14
CA MET A 109 -11.78 -18.25 3.91
C MET A 109 -13.17 -18.32 3.28
N GLN A 110 -13.26 -18.17 1.96
CA GLN A 110 -14.52 -18.23 1.22
C GLN A 110 -15.11 -19.64 1.17
N ARG A 111 -14.24 -20.66 1.07
CA ARG A 111 -14.63 -22.07 0.94
C ARG A 111 -13.80 -22.95 1.90
N PRO A 112 -14.13 -22.95 3.21
CA PRO A 112 -13.38 -23.73 4.20
C PRO A 112 -13.24 -25.21 3.83
N GLY A 113 -12.05 -25.77 4.07
CA GLY A 113 -11.71 -27.18 3.80
C GLY A 113 -11.36 -27.49 2.35
N VAL A 114 -11.83 -26.72 1.37
CA VAL A 114 -11.59 -26.99 -0.06
C VAL A 114 -10.84 -25.88 -0.79
N GLY A 115 -10.98 -24.61 -0.36
CA GLY A 115 -10.27 -23.48 -0.96
C GLY A 115 -8.75 -23.62 -0.92
N GLY A 116 -8.08 -23.10 -1.95
CA GLY A 116 -6.62 -23.17 -2.08
C GLY A 116 -6.09 -24.61 -2.24
N ALA A 117 -6.89 -25.56 -2.72
CA ALA A 117 -6.48 -26.95 -2.88
C ALA A 117 -5.26 -27.11 -3.80
N TRP A 118 -5.12 -26.22 -4.79
CA TRP A 118 -3.96 -26.16 -5.68
C TRP A 118 -2.62 -26.01 -4.93
N LEU A 119 -2.58 -25.28 -3.81
CA LEU A 119 -1.37 -25.09 -3.01
C LEU A 119 -1.00 -26.37 -2.26
N ARG A 120 -2.00 -27.06 -1.68
CA ARG A 120 -1.79 -28.38 -1.06
C ARG A 120 -1.31 -29.41 -2.09
N LYS A 121 -1.92 -29.41 -3.28
CA LYS A 121 -1.52 -30.24 -4.42
C LYS A 121 -0.07 -29.93 -4.84
N TRP A 122 0.31 -28.66 -4.92
CA TRP A 122 1.67 -28.25 -5.25
C TRP A 122 2.70 -28.80 -4.25
N ARG A 123 2.45 -28.61 -2.96
CA ARG A 123 3.35 -29.12 -1.91
C ARG A 123 3.46 -30.64 -1.91
N ALA A 124 2.40 -31.36 -2.25
CA ALA A 124 2.40 -32.82 -2.35
C ALA A 124 3.13 -33.34 -3.60
N GLU A 125 2.87 -32.76 -4.78
CA GLU A 125 3.43 -33.24 -6.06
C GLU A 125 4.88 -32.78 -6.28
N ALA A 126 5.27 -31.61 -5.76
CA ALA A 126 6.60 -31.04 -5.94
C ALA A 126 7.17 -30.48 -4.61
N PRO A 127 7.46 -31.33 -3.61
CA PRO A 127 7.90 -30.89 -2.28
C PRO A 127 9.23 -30.11 -2.29
N LYS A 128 10.08 -30.34 -3.31
CA LYS A 128 11.37 -29.65 -3.50
C LYS A 128 11.29 -28.38 -4.36
N ASP A 129 10.09 -27.97 -4.77
CA ASP A 129 9.91 -26.69 -5.46
C ASP A 129 10.02 -25.53 -4.45
N ALA A 130 11.01 -24.67 -4.65
CA ALA A 130 11.29 -23.55 -3.75
C ALA A 130 10.18 -22.48 -3.77
N GLY A 131 9.56 -22.24 -4.93
CA GLY A 131 8.46 -21.28 -5.05
C GLY A 131 7.24 -21.76 -4.28
N GLY A 132 6.88 -23.03 -4.41
CA GLY A 132 5.78 -23.64 -3.67
C GLY A 132 6.01 -23.63 -2.16
N ALA A 133 7.24 -23.87 -1.70
CA ALA A 133 7.59 -23.76 -0.29
C ALA A 133 7.45 -22.31 0.23
N ALA A 134 7.93 -21.31 -0.53
CA ALA A 134 7.80 -19.90 -0.16
C ALA A 134 6.33 -19.44 -0.12
N VAL A 135 5.53 -19.83 -1.12
CA VAL A 135 4.07 -19.55 -1.16
C VAL A 135 3.37 -20.21 0.02
N HIS A 136 3.75 -21.43 0.40
CA HIS A 136 3.15 -22.11 1.55
C HIS A 136 3.50 -21.42 2.88
N ALA A 137 4.76 -21.03 3.07
CA ALA A 137 5.17 -20.27 4.25
C ALA A 137 4.37 -18.96 4.37
N GLU A 138 4.28 -18.20 3.28
CA GLU A 138 3.54 -16.94 3.25
C GLU A 138 2.04 -17.16 3.44
N PHE A 139 1.47 -18.24 2.88
CA PHE A 139 0.07 -18.60 3.08
C PHE A 139 -0.25 -18.81 4.57
N LEU A 140 0.62 -19.52 5.31
CA LEU A 140 0.44 -19.75 6.74
C LEU A 140 0.50 -18.44 7.53
N VAL A 141 1.47 -17.57 7.21
CA VAL A 141 1.54 -16.23 7.81
C VAL A 141 0.24 -15.48 7.57
N GLN A 142 -0.20 -15.35 6.33
CA GLN A 142 -1.43 -14.60 6.02
C GLN A 142 -2.68 -15.24 6.62
N GLN A 143 -2.75 -16.57 6.70
CA GLN A 143 -3.83 -17.27 7.39
C GLN A 143 -3.87 -16.87 8.87
N ALA A 144 -2.75 -16.93 9.59
CA ALA A 144 -2.69 -16.52 11.00
C ALA A 144 -3.20 -15.09 11.19
N TRP A 145 -2.74 -14.14 10.36
CA TRP A 145 -3.14 -12.74 10.45
C TRP A 145 -4.59 -12.45 10.05
N ARG A 146 -5.24 -13.29 9.23
CA ARG A 146 -6.63 -13.09 8.78
C ARG A 146 -7.66 -13.85 9.60
N SER A 147 -7.35 -15.08 10.02
CA SER A 147 -8.34 -15.98 10.62
C SER A 147 -8.21 -16.14 12.13
N SER A 148 -7.14 -15.61 12.74
CA SER A 148 -6.87 -15.76 14.16
C SER A 148 -6.61 -14.41 14.82
N THR A 149 -6.88 -14.33 16.12
CA THR A 149 -6.58 -13.14 16.90
C THR A 149 -5.12 -13.17 17.36
N ALA A 150 -4.36 -12.11 17.09
CA ALA A 150 -2.98 -11.98 17.55
C ALA A 150 -2.86 -12.24 19.06
N GLY A 151 -1.85 -13.02 19.46
CA GLY A 151 -1.62 -13.40 20.86
C GLY A 151 -2.40 -14.63 21.36
N THR A 152 -3.26 -15.23 20.53
CA THR A 152 -3.91 -16.52 20.87
C THR A 152 -3.00 -17.72 20.57
N ASP A 153 -3.30 -18.88 21.16
CA ASP A 153 -2.55 -20.11 20.89
C ASP A 153 -2.64 -20.54 19.43
N ASP A 154 -3.84 -20.49 18.81
CA ASP A 154 -4.02 -20.84 17.40
C ASP A 154 -3.17 -19.96 16.49
N PHE A 155 -3.13 -18.64 16.76
CA PHE A 155 -2.29 -17.70 16.04
C PHE A 155 -0.80 -18.06 16.16
N ARG A 156 -0.34 -18.35 17.38
CA ARG A 156 1.05 -18.75 17.64
C ARG A 156 1.41 -20.08 16.96
N ILE A 157 0.53 -21.07 17.03
CA ILE A 157 0.74 -22.40 16.42
C ILE A 157 0.94 -22.27 14.91
N ILE A 158 0.07 -21.52 14.22
CA ILE A 158 0.18 -21.33 12.76
C ILE A 158 1.48 -20.59 12.40
N LEU A 159 1.89 -19.58 13.19
CA LEU A 159 3.15 -18.87 12.94
C LEU A 159 4.40 -19.72 13.24
N GLU A 160 4.36 -20.60 14.24
CA GLU A 160 5.42 -21.58 14.51
C GLU A 160 5.57 -22.58 13.35
N GLU A 161 4.44 -23.03 12.77
CA GLU A 161 4.44 -23.83 11.56
C GLU A 161 5.01 -23.04 10.37
N ALA A 162 4.57 -21.80 10.17
CA ALA A 162 5.08 -20.91 9.13
C ALA A 162 6.61 -20.76 9.23
N ARG A 163 7.16 -20.55 10.43
CA ARG A 163 8.61 -20.46 10.67
C ARG A 163 9.34 -21.73 10.26
N THR A 164 8.76 -22.91 10.52
CA THR A 164 9.34 -24.19 10.06
C THR A 164 9.40 -24.23 8.54
N VAL A 165 8.29 -23.90 7.86
CA VAL A 165 8.21 -23.91 6.39
C VAL A 165 9.11 -22.84 5.76
N VAL A 166 9.28 -21.68 6.40
CA VAL A 166 10.28 -20.67 6.02
C VAL A 166 11.68 -21.29 5.98
N GLY A 167 12.06 -22.03 7.02
CA GLY A 167 13.35 -22.72 7.08
C GLY A 167 13.54 -23.70 5.92
N GLU A 168 12.52 -24.47 5.57
CA GLU A 168 12.52 -25.36 4.41
C GLU A 168 12.68 -24.58 3.09
N ALA A 169 11.90 -23.51 2.91
CA ALA A 169 11.97 -22.67 1.72
C ALA A 169 13.36 -22.04 1.54
N ALA A 170 13.97 -21.57 2.64
CA ALA A 170 15.32 -21.01 2.64
C ALA A 170 16.39 -22.06 2.26
N LEU A 171 16.24 -23.32 2.67
CA LEU A 171 17.13 -24.42 2.28
C LEU A 171 16.99 -24.79 0.80
N LEU A 172 15.78 -24.69 0.24
CA LEU A 172 15.50 -25.00 -1.17
C LEU A 172 16.00 -23.91 -2.13
N ALA A 173 16.11 -22.66 -1.68
CA ALA A 173 16.66 -21.56 -2.47
C ALA A 173 17.68 -20.73 -1.68
N PRO A 174 18.91 -21.25 -1.46
CA PRO A 174 19.98 -20.48 -0.86
C PRO A 174 20.24 -19.20 -1.67
N GLY A 175 20.23 -18.06 -0.98
CA GLY A 175 20.41 -16.72 -1.57
C GLY A 175 19.11 -15.99 -1.91
N ASP A 176 17.96 -16.67 -1.92
CA ASP A 176 16.65 -16.01 -2.02
C ASP A 176 16.34 -15.29 -0.70
N PRO A 177 16.10 -13.97 -0.69
CA PRO A 177 15.71 -13.23 0.51
C PRO A 177 14.26 -13.50 0.93
N VAL A 178 13.37 -13.92 0.01
CA VAL A 178 11.93 -13.98 0.23
C VAL A 178 11.53 -14.81 1.46
N PRO A 179 12.07 -16.02 1.71
CA PRO A 179 11.73 -16.77 2.92
C PRO A 179 11.96 -15.98 4.21
N TYR A 180 13.03 -15.19 4.29
CA TYR A 180 13.33 -14.37 5.45
C TYR A 180 12.42 -13.14 5.53
N LEU A 181 11.99 -12.58 4.40
CA LEU A 181 10.97 -11.51 4.37
C LEU A 181 9.63 -12.02 4.93
N VAL A 182 9.23 -13.24 4.56
CA VAL A 182 8.04 -13.91 5.12
C VAL A 182 8.19 -14.07 6.64
N GLU A 183 9.39 -14.44 7.10
CA GLU A 183 9.69 -14.59 8.53
C GLU A 183 9.52 -13.28 9.32
N LEU A 184 9.71 -12.09 8.72
CA LEU A 184 9.54 -10.82 9.44
C LEU A 184 8.15 -10.67 10.06
N ALA A 185 7.12 -11.08 9.31
CA ALA A 185 5.74 -11.04 9.81
C ALA A 185 5.49 -12.11 10.88
N ALA A 186 6.11 -13.30 10.77
CA ALA A 186 6.05 -14.32 11.80
C ALA A 186 6.79 -13.89 13.08
N ALA A 187 8.00 -13.34 12.97
CA ALA A 187 8.81 -12.82 14.06
C ALA A 187 8.06 -11.76 14.88
N ARG A 188 7.37 -10.84 14.18
CA ARG A 188 6.50 -9.86 14.82
C ARG A 188 5.36 -10.52 15.61
N GLY A 189 4.66 -11.48 15.02
CA GLY A 189 3.54 -12.16 15.68
C GLY A 189 3.96 -13.09 16.82
N LEU A 190 5.15 -13.70 16.73
CA LEU A 190 5.72 -14.58 17.74
C LEU A 190 6.43 -13.83 18.88
N GLY A 191 6.61 -12.52 18.75
CA GLY A 191 7.23 -11.70 19.78
C GLY A 191 8.73 -11.94 19.92
N TYR A 192 9.45 -12.02 18.80
CA TYR A 192 10.92 -12.11 18.80
C TYR A 192 11.53 -10.97 19.63
N SER A 193 12.63 -11.27 20.32
CA SER A 193 13.45 -10.22 20.93
C SER A 193 14.11 -9.34 19.85
N HIS A 194 14.60 -8.17 20.24
CA HIS A 194 15.34 -7.30 19.33
C HIS A 194 16.58 -8.01 18.77
N GLU A 195 17.28 -8.80 19.58
CA GLU A 195 18.45 -9.57 19.14
C GLU A 195 18.09 -10.68 18.14
N GLU A 196 16.98 -11.39 18.35
CA GLU A 196 16.49 -12.40 17.41
C GLU A 196 16.06 -11.75 16.08
N PHE A 197 15.38 -10.60 16.16
CA PHE A 197 14.99 -9.83 15.00
C PHE A 197 16.20 -9.30 14.22
N ASP A 198 17.22 -8.78 14.90
CA ASP A 198 18.46 -8.30 14.27
C ASP A 198 19.20 -9.43 13.53
N GLN A 199 19.21 -10.65 14.09
CA GLN A 199 19.78 -11.82 13.41
C GLN A 199 19.01 -12.20 12.14
N LEU A 200 17.67 -12.11 12.18
CA LEU A 200 16.85 -12.29 10.99
C LEU A 200 17.11 -11.19 9.95
N TRP A 201 17.13 -9.94 10.40
CA TRP A 201 17.36 -8.78 9.55
C TRP A 201 18.73 -8.83 8.85
N ALA A 202 19.79 -9.27 9.55
CA ALA A 202 21.10 -9.45 8.96
C ALA A 202 21.08 -10.42 7.76
N LYS A 203 20.33 -11.53 7.85
CA LYS A 203 20.19 -12.49 6.72
C LYS A 203 19.59 -11.83 5.47
N ILE A 204 18.67 -10.88 5.66
CA ILE A 204 18.03 -10.14 4.58
C ILE A 204 18.99 -9.13 3.99
N ILE A 205 19.65 -8.33 4.83
CA ILE A 205 20.61 -7.31 4.40
C ILE A 205 21.79 -7.92 3.65
N ASP A 206 22.26 -9.11 4.05
CA ASP A 206 23.32 -9.83 3.33
C ASP A 206 22.92 -10.26 1.91
N ARG A 207 21.62 -10.39 1.62
CA ARG A 207 21.09 -10.86 0.32
C ARG A 207 20.55 -9.73 -0.54
N ALA A 208 19.78 -8.83 0.06
CA ALA A 208 19.02 -7.80 -0.65
C ALA A 208 18.93 -6.51 0.19
N PRO A 209 20.06 -5.79 0.38
CA PRO A 209 20.15 -4.62 1.26
C PRO A 209 19.31 -3.43 0.81
N ALA A 210 18.88 -3.41 -0.46
CA ALA A 210 18.07 -2.34 -1.04
C ALA A 210 16.59 -2.72 -1.26
N HIS A 211 16.16 -3.89 -0.78
CA HIS A 211 14.80 -4.39 -0.99
C HIS A 211 13.79 -3.59 -0.14
N MET A 212 13.04 -2.71 -0.79
CA MET A 212 11.99 -1.86 -0.20
C MET A 212 10.90 -2.69 0.49
N GLY A 213 10.40 -3.76 -0.13
CA GLY A 213 9.43 -4.65 0.51
C GLY A 213 9.89 -5.21 1.86
N ALA A 214 11.16 -5.62 1.95
CA ALA A 214 11.76 -6.07 3.21
C ALA A 214 11.81 -4.96 4.27
N HIS A 215 12.16 -3.74 3.86
CA HIS A 215 12.23 -2.60 4.78
C HIS A 215 10.85 -2.18 5.28
N ILE A 216 9.81 -2.21 4.43
CA ILE A 216 8.43 -1.96 4.85
C ILE A 216 7.97 -3.06 5.84
N ALA A 217 8.23 -4.33 5.54
CA ALA A 217 7.88 -5.43 6.44
C ALA A 217 8.59 -5.32 7.79
N ALA A 218 9.87 -4.96 7.79
CA ALA A 218 10.68 -4.78 9.01
C ALA A 218 10.28 -3.54 9.81
N LEU A 219 9.88 -2.45 9.14
CA LEU A 219 9.42 -1.23 9.79
C LEU A 219 8.31 -1.50 10.81
N HIS A 220 7.37 -2.40 10.49
CA HIS A 220 6.28 -2.74 11.40
C HIS A 220 6.75 -3.31 12.74
N PHE A 221 7.88 -4.02 12.80
CA PHE A 221 8.41 -4.54 14.06
C PHE A 221 8.78 -3.41 15.02
N TRP A 222 9.37 -2.34 14.47
CA TRP A 222 9.84 -1.17 15.21
C TRP A 222 8.74 -0.17 15.55
N CYS A 223 7.52 -0.32 15.01
CA CYS A 223 6.40 0.56 15.32
C CYS A 223 5.94 0.43 16.78
N GLU A 224 5.39 1.52 17.33
CA GLU A 224 4.88 1.60 18.71
C GLU A 224 3.80 0.56 19.03
N LYS A 225 2.95 0.22 18.06
CA LYS A 225 1.90 -0.81 18.20
C LYS A 225 2.43 -2.25 18.33
N TRP A 226 3.74 -2.46 18.15
CA TRP A 226 4.39 -3.76 18.16
C TRP A 226 5.51 -3.81 19.22
N HIS A 227 6.77 -3.87 18.79
CA HIS A 227 7.91 -4.16 19.67
C HIS A 227 8.87 -2.97 19.80
N GLY A 228 8.50 -1.81 19.26
CA GLY A 228 9.32 -0.61 19.31
C GLY A 228 8.55 0.64 19.72
N SER A 229 8.92 1.76 19.12
CA SER A 229 8.42 3.09 19.43
C SER A 229 8.44 3.97 18.18
N ARG A 230 7.71 5.09 18.22
CA ARG A 230 7.73 6.07 17.12
C ARG A 230 9.15 6.55 16.79
N GLU A 231 10.01 6.68 17.80
CA GLU A 231 11.40 7.10 17.62
C GLU A 231 12.24 6.00 16.97
N GLU A 232 12.07 4.74 17.38
CA GLU A 232 12.79 3.60 16.78
C GLU A 232 12.38 3.37 15.32
N ALA A 233 11.09 3.45 15.01
CA ALA A 233 10.59 3.36 13.63
C ALA A 233 11.11 4.50 12.74
N ASP A 234 11.12 5.74 13.25
CA ASP A 234 11.69 6.90 12.54
C ASP A 234 13.20 6.73 12.32
N ARG A 235 13.93 6.29 13.36
CA ARG A 235 15.37 6.02 13.27
C ARG A 235 15.68 4.93 12.25
N PHE A 236 14.92 3.84 12.24
CA PHE A 236 15.06 2.77 11.26
C PHE A 236 14.81 3.29 9.83
N ALA A 237 13.70 3.99 9.62
CA ALA A 237 13.31 4.48 8.30
C ALA A 237 14.27 5.54 7.75
N THR A 238 14.68 6.51 8.57
CA THR A 238 15.62 7.57 8.19
C THR A 238 17.02 7.02 7.94
N ALA A 239 17.48 6.04 8.72
CA ALA A 239 18.78 5.41 8.51
C ALA A 239 18.82 4.58 7.21
N ALA A 240 17.74 3.88 6.87
CA ALA A 240 17.62 3.18 5.59
C ALA A 240 17.56 4.15 4.41
N ALA A 241 16.77 5.23 4.51
CA ALA A 241 16.70 6.27 3.49
C ALA A 241 18.06 6.96 3.25
N ALA A 242 18.82 7.24 4.31
CA ALA A 242 20.13 7.86 4.21
C ALA A 242 21.20 6.96 3.54
N ARG A 243 21.04 5.63 3.61
CA ARG A 243 21.91 4.64 2.97
C ARG A 243 21.38 4.18 1.61
N ALA A 244 20.25 4.69 1.15
CA ALA A 244 19.60 4.27 -0.07
C ALA A 244 20.55 4.48 -1.27
N PRO A 245 20.78 3.46 -2.12
CA PRO A 245 21.46 3.64 -3.39
C PRO A 245 20.76 4.69 -4.26
N GLN A 246 21.50 5.33 -5.14
CA GLN A 246 20.91 6.28 -6.10
C GLN A 246 19.81 5.59 -6.92
N GLY A 247 18.64 6.23 -7.02
CA GLY A 247 17.46 5.68 -7.71
C GLY A 247 16.66 4.64 -6.91
N SER A 248 17.04 4.34 -5.66
CA SER A 248 16.27 3.44 -4.80
C SER A 248 15.04 4.14 -4.20
N LEU A 249 13.93 3.40 -4.11
CA LEU A 249 12.72 3.85 -3.42
C LEU A 249 12.84 3.83 -1.89
N LEU A 250 13.93 3.32 -1.32
CA LEU A 250 14.17 3.38 0.14
C LEU A 250 14.18 4.81 0.69
N ALA A 251 14.50 5.81 -0.14
CA ALA A 251 14.38 7.21 0.24
C ALA A 251 12.94 7.63 0.60
N ALA A 252 11.92 6.86 0.17
CA ALA A 252 10.52 7.06 0.52
C ALA A 252 10.09 6.37 1.84
N LEU A 253 10.92 5.51 2.43
CA LEU A 253 10.56 4.74 3.63
C LEU A 253 10.10 5.61 4.82
N PRO A 254 10.64 6.82 5.07
CA PRO A 254 10.12 7.71 6.09
C PRO A 254 8.64 8.07 5.93
N LEU A 255 8.10 8.09 4.70
CA LEU A 255 6.67 8.33 4.46
C LEU A 255 5.82 7.19 5.05
N PHE A 256 6.27 5.94 4.93
CA PHE A 256 5.63 4.78 5.53
C PHE A 256 5.72 4.84 7.07
N ALA A 257 6.87 5.26 7.62
CA ALA A 257 7.00 5.42 9.07
C ALA A 257 6.06 6.49 9.63
N VAL A 258 5.86 7.59 8.89
CA VAL A 258 4.86 8.61 9.26
C VAL A 258 3.44 8.05 9.15
N TYR A 259 3.14 7.26 8.11
CA TYR A 259 1.85 6.61 7.93
C TYR A 259 1.47 5.70 9.10
N GLU A 260 2.37 4.81 9.48
CA GLU A 260 2.17 3.84 10.57
C GLU A 260 1.86 4.48 11.92
N HIS A 261 2.20 5.76 12.09
CA HIS A 261 1.98 6.51 13.31
C HIS A 261 1.09 7.74 13.08
N LEU A 262 0.22 7.71 12.08
CA LEU A 262 -0.84 8.71 11.93
C LEU A 262 -1.79 8.60 13.13
N PRO A 263 -2.21 9.73 13.72
CA PRO A 263 -3.19 9.70 14.79
C PRO A 263 -4.56 9.27 14.25
N GLU A 264 -5.27 8.41 14.97
CA GLU A 264 -6.65 7.99 14.64
C GLU A 264 -7.59 9.20 14.50
N VAL A 265 -7.42 10.19 15.38
CA VAL A 265 -8.09 11.48 15.33
C VAL A 265 -7.03 12.58 15.27
N ASN A 266 -6.97 13.30 14.16
CA ASN A 266 -6.07 14.44 14.05
C ASN A 266 -6.62 15.66 14.81
N LEU A 267 -6.24 15.77 16.07
CA LEU A 267 -6.59 16.91 16.94
C LEU A 267 -5.65 18.10 16.77
N VAL A 268 -4.53 17.93 16.06
CA VAL A 268 -3.49 18.95 15.90
C VAL A 268 -3.71 19.72 14.60
N GLN A 269 -4.07 21.01 14.74
CA GLN A 269 -4.08 21.92 13.59
C GLN A 269 -2.69 21.98 12.96
N GLY A 270 -2.60 21.68 11.67
CA GLY A 270 -1.35 21.79 10.92
C GLY A 270 -0.40 20.60 11.03
N PHE A 271 -0.83 19.42 11.50
CA PHE A 271 -0.02 18.19 11.46
C PHE A 271 0.63 17.95 10.09
N TYR A 272 -0.16 18.07 9.02
CA TYR A 272 0.29 17.94 7.62
C TYR A 272 1.25 19.04 7.15
N ARG A 273 1.43 20.11 7.94
CA ARG A 273 2.39 21.19 7.69
C ARG A 273 3.65 21.06 8.55
N SER A 274 3.73 20.03 9.39
CA SER A 274 4.93 19.77 10.20
C SER A 274 6.14 19.48 9.32
N GLN A 275 7.34 19.76 9.85
CA GLN A 275 8.59 19.47 9.13
C GLN A 275 8.78 17.97 8.90
N VAL A 276 8.31 17.13 9.82
CA VAL A 276 8.40 15.66 9.71
C VAL A 276 7.61 15.18 8.50
N VAL A 277 6.33 15.56 8.40
CA VAL A 277 5.47 15.18 7.27
C VAL A 277 6.01 15.77 5.96
N THR A 278 6.35 17.06 5.97
CA THR A 278 6.87 17.73 4.77
C THR A 278 8.12 17.03 4.24
N ARG A 279 9.11 16.73 5.09
CA ARG A 279 10.35 16.05 4.67
C ARG A 279 10.09 14.63 4.15
N ALA A 280 9.18 13.90 4.78
CA ALA A 280 8.84 12.55 4.34
C ALA A 280 8.18 12.55 2.95
N VAL A 281 7.27 13.51 2.69
CA VAL A 281 6.64 13.68 1.38
C VAL A 281 7.66 14.11 0.33
N GLU A 282 8.53 15.08 0.61
CA GLU A 282 9.58 15.50 -0.33
C GLU A 282 10.57 14.35 -0.64
N GLY A 283 10.96 13.58 0.37
CA GLY A 283 11.83 12.41 0.19
C GLY A 283 11.19 11.35 -0.71
N ALA A 284 9.90 11.07 -0.53
CA ALA A 284 9.15 10.14 -1.37
C ALA A 284 8.94 10.68 -2.80
N MET A 285 8.64 11.97 -2.97
CA MET A 285 8.56 12.61 -4.29
C MET A 285 9.90 12.54 -5.04
N PHE A 286 11.00 12.81 -4.36
CA PHE A 286 12.35 12.65 -4.91
C PHE A 286 12.64 11.20 -5.31
N ALA A 287 12.29 10.24 -4.44
CA ALA A 287 12.48 8.81 -4.71
C ALA A 287 11.72 8.36 -5.96
N VAL A 288 10.43 8.73 -6.07
CA VAL A 288 9.59 8.43 -7.23
C VAL A 288 10.14 9.05 -8.52
N HIS A 289 10.69 10.26 -8.45
CA HIS A 289 11.29 10.92 -9.62
C HIS A 289 12.62 10.28 -10.04
N ALA A 290 13.44 9.83 -9.09
CA ALA A 290 14.76 9.26 -9.35
C ALA A 290 14.74 7.76 -9.69
N ALA A 291 13.68 7.04 -9.34
CA ALA A 291 13.56 5.62 -9.57
C ALA A 291 13.43 5.27 -11.06
N ARG A 292 13.85 4.05 -11.41
CA ARG A 292 13.59 3.46 -12.73
C ARG A 292 12.08 3.37 -12.97
N ALA A 293 11.64 3.63 -14.20
CA ALA A 293 10.22 3.69 -14.54
C ALA A 293 9.48 2.36 -14.34
N ASP A 294 10.19 1.24 -14.40
CA ASP A 294 9.67 -0.12 -14.23
C ASP A 294 9.90 -0.67 -12.80
N ASP A 295 10.17 0.19 -11.82
CA ASP A 295 10.34 -0.27 -10.45
C ASP A 295 9.01 -0.78 -9.87
N PRO A 296 8.91 -2.04 -9.43
CA PRO A 296 7.65 -2.65 -8.99
C PRO A 296 7.14 -2.06 -7.66
N MET A 297 7.96 -1.29 -6.94
CA MET A 297 7.53 -0.63 -5.71
C MET A 297 7.04 0.81 -5.95
N LEU A 298 7.14 1.35 -7.17
CA LEU A 298 6.67 2.70 -7.50
C LEU A 298 5.20 2.90 -7.12
N ALA A 299 4.35 1.95 -7.47
CA ALA A 299 2.91 2.10 -7.28
C ALA A 299 2.55 2.23 -5.78
N HIS A 300 3.17 1.42 -4.92
CA HIS A 300 3.01 1.51 -3.45
C HIS A 300 3.36 2.90 -2.92
N VAL A 301 4.49 3.48 -3.35
CA VAL A 301 4.91 4.81 -2.91
C VAL A 301 3.96 5.89 -3.42
N ARG A 302 3.51 5.78 -4.68
CA ARG A 302 2.58 6.73 -5.29
C ARG A 302 1.20 6.71 -4.62
N HIS A 303 0.67 5.55 -4.28
CA HIS A 303 -0.59 5.44 -3.52
C HIS A 303 -0.48 6.14 -2.17
N LEU A 304 0.60 5.91 -1.44
CA LEU A 304 0.80 6.56 -0.16
C LEU A 304 1.01 8.09 -0.33
N LEU A 305 1.72 8.52 -1.36
CA LEU A 305 1.85 9.94 -1.69
C LEU A 305 0.49 10.60 -1.96
N VAL A 306 -0.44 9.96 -2.66
CA VAL A 306 -1.78 10.51 -2.91
C VAL A 306 -2.49 10.86 -1.60
N LEU A 307 -2.48 9.96 -0.61
CA LEU A 307 -3.04 10.23 0.71
C LEU A 307 -2.49 11.52 1.32
N PHE A 308 -1.16 11.65 1.37
CA PHE A 308 -0.51 12.80 2.00
C PHE A 308 -0.68 14.08 1.20
N LEU A 309 -0.52 14.03 -0.13
CA LEU A 309 -0.64 15.19 -1.01
C LEU A 309 -2.06 15.78 -0.98
N VAL A 310 -3.09 14.93 -0.98
CA VAL A 310 -4.49 15.36 -0.82
C VAL A 310 -4.71 16.01 0.54
N ARG A 311 -4.22 15.41 1.64
CA ARG A 311 -4.34 16.00 2.98
C ARG A 311 -3.50 17.28 3.17
N MET A 312 -2.47 17.47 2.36
CA MET A 312 -1.66 18.69 2.28
C MET A 312 -2.23 19.73 1.29
N GLU A 313 -3.33 19.42 0.60
CA GLU A 313 -3.93 20.27 -0.45
C GLU A 313 -2.98 20.56 -1.64
N ARG A 314 -2.02 19.66 -1.89
CA ARG A 314 -1.05 19.72 -3.01
C ARG A 314 -1.64 19.06 -4.25
N TRP A 315 -2.74 19.63 -4.74
CA TRP A 315 -3.64 19.01 -5.73
C TRP A 315 -2.94 18.60 -7.03
N SER A 316 -2.16 19.49 -7.64
CA SER A 316 -1.46 19.20 -8.90
C SER A 316 -0.50 18.02 -8.75
N GLU A 317 0.23 17.96 -7.63
CA GLU A 317 1.17 16.86 -7.38
C GLU A 317 0.45 15.54 -7.10
N ALA A 318 -0.70 15.58 -6.43
CA ALA A 318 -1.57 14.41 -6.27
C ALA A 318 -2.07 13.90 -7.64
N MET A 319 -2.51 14.81 -8.51
CA MET A 319 -2.91 14.46 -9.88
C MET A 319 -1.75 13.81 -10.66
N ASN A 320 -0.52 14.33 -10.52
CA ASN A 320 0.67 13.71 -11.12
C ASN A 320 0.91 12.27 -10.65
N GLN A 321 0.47 11.90 -9.45
CA GLN A 321 0.59 10.51 -8.98
C GLN A 321 -0.57 9.64 -9.48
N LEU A 322 -1.80 10.16 -9.45
CA LEU A 322 -3.02 9.45 -9.85
C LEU A 322 -2.94 8.94 -11.28
N VAL A 323 -2.43 9.73 -12.22
CA VAL A 323 -2.29 9.33 -13.64
C VAL A 323 -1.45 8.07 -13.86
N HIS A 324 -0.58 7.70 -12.91
CA HIS A 324 0.27 6.52 -13.03
C HIS A 324 -0.28 5.28 -12.34
N ILE A 325 -1.22 5.43 -11.41
CA ILE A 325 -1.67 4.33 -10.54
C ILE A 325 -3.16 4.04 -10.63
N ASP A 326 -3.95 4.94 -11.22
CA ASP A 326 -5.37 4.71 -11.42
C ASP A 326 -5.63 3.41 -12.19
N GLY A 327 -6.71 2.71 -11.85
CA GLY A 327 -6.99 1.35 -12.30
C GLY A 327 -6.56 0.26 -11.31
N HIS A 328 -5.62 0.53 -10.40
CA HIS A 328 -5.14 -0.43 -9.39
C HIS A 328 -5.18 0.22 -8.01
N VAL A 329 -5.70 -0.46 -6.99
CA VAL A 329 -5.85 0.09 -5.63
C VAL A 329 -5.51 -0.91 -4.52
N GLY A 330 -4.92 -2.06 -4.86
CA GLY A 330 -4.43 -3.06 -3.91
C GLY A 330 -3.15 -2.65 -3.19
N ALA A 331 -3.11 -1.42 -2.65
CA ALA A 331 -1.99 -0.86 -1.91
C ALA A 331 -2.46 -0.13 -0.65
N LEU A 332 -1.56 0.05 0.31
CA LEU A 332 -1.75 1.04 1.37
C LEU A 332 -1.90 2.45 0.78
N PRO A 333 -2.75 3.29 1.39
CA PRO A 333 -3.54 3.04 2.59
C PRO A 333 -4.86 2.29 2.35
N TRP A 334 -5.30 2.19 1.09
CA TRP A 334 -6.68 1.82 0.74
C TRP A 334 -7.06 0.42 1.22
N THR A 335 -6.11 -0.51 1.24
CA THR A 335 -6.31 -1.90 1.68
C THR A 335 -6.65 -2.06 3.17
N GLU A 336 -6.48 -1.01 3.99
CA GLU A 336 -6.95 -1.03 5.38
C GLU A 336 -8.46 -0.78 5.51
N ASN A 337 -9.09 -0.27 4.45
CA ASN A 337 -10.55 -0.13 4.38
C ASN A 337 -11.22 -1.44 4.00
N SER A 338 -12.45 -1.64 4.47
CA SER A 338 -13.30 -2.73 3.99
C SER A 338 -13.68 -2.59 2.51
N ASP A 339 -13.70 -1.36 1.97
CA ASP A 339 -13.90 -1.06 0.55
C ASP A 339 -12.77 -0.14 0.05
N PRO A 340 -11.62 -0.72 -0.37
CA PRO A 340 -10.46 0.04 -0.85
C PRO A 340 -10.78 0.93 -2.05
N ALA A 341 -11.62 0.43 -2.97
CA ALA A 341 -12.00 1.16 -4.16
C ALA A 341 -12.83 2.41 -3.79
N ALA A 342 -13.79 2.29 -2.87
CA ALA A 342 -14.56 3.45 -2.39
C ALA A 342 -13.69 4.49 -1.69
N GLU A 343 -12.74 4.09 -0.85
CA GLU A 343 -11.86 5.07 -0.19
C GLU A 343 -10.97 5.79 -1.21
N TYR A 344 -10.33 5.05 -2.11
CA TYR A 344 -9.49 5.62 -3.15
C TYR A 344 -10.25 6.63 -4.02
N THR A 345 -11.48 6.31 -4.46
CA THR A 345 -12.27 7.20 -5.32
C THR A 345 -12.66 8.49 -4.61
N VAL A 346 -12.85 8.47 -3.29
CA VAL A 346 -13.04 9.70 -2.50
C VAL A 346 -11.79 10.59 -2.56
N TYR A 347 -10.60 10.04 -2.32
CA TYR A 347 -9.34 10.82 -2.39
C TYR A 347 -9.07 11.33 -3.81
N ARG A 348 -9.34 10.51 -4.83
CA ARG A 348 -9.26 10.91 -6.23
C ARG A 348 -10.22 12.06 -6.54
N ALA A 349 -11.47 11.98 -6.10
CA ALA A 349 -12.46 13.05 -6.31
C ALA A 349 -12.07 14.35 -5.61
N LEU A 350 -11.51 14.27 -4.39
CA LEU A 350 -10.95 15.43 -3.70
C LEU A 350 -9.78 16.05 -4.48
N ALA A 351 -8.87 15.23 -5.01
CA ALA A 351 -7.74 15.70 -5.81
C ALA A 351 -8.21 16.41 -7.08
N VAL A 352 -9.17 15.83 -7.81
CA VAL A 352 -9.72 16.44 -9.03
C VAL A 352 -10.42 17.76 -8.71
N ALA A 353 -11.33 17.77 -7.73
CA ALA A 353 -12.06 18.98 -7.35
C ALA A 353 -11.11 20.10 -6.88
N GLY A 354 -10.08 19.75 -6.10
CA GLY A 354 -9.04 20.68 -5.67
C GLY A 354 -8.20 21.19 -6.84
N TYR A 355 -7.85 20.32 -7.78
CA TYR A 355 -7.09 20.68 -8.97
C TYR A 355 -7.86 21.65 -9.89
N GLU A 356 -9.14 21.38 -10.16
CA GLU A 356 -10.04 22.25 -10.94
C GLU A 356 -10.25 23.61 -10.25
N ALA A 357 -10.49 23.62 -8.93
CA ALA A 357 -10.65 24.84 -8.16
C ALA A 357 -9.41 25.76 -8.21
N ASN A 358 -8.24 25.19 -8.52
CA ASN A 358 -6.97 25.92 -8.66
C ASN A 358 -6.57 26.16 -10.13
N GLY A 359 -7.51 26.03 -11.07
CA GLY A 359 -7.31 26.34 -12.50
C GLY A 359 -6.78 25.19 -13.35
N GLY A 360 -6.68 23.99 -12.77
CA GLY A 360 -6.41 22.77 -13.51
C GLY A 360 -7.60 22.34 -14.37
N SER A 361 -7.32 21.55 -15.40
CA SER A 361 -8.31 20.95 -16.29
C SER A 361 -7.76 19.66 -16.89
N PRO A 362 -8.59 18.81 -17.52
CA PRO A 362 -8.11 17.64 -18.26
C PRO A 362 -7.04 17.99 -19.31
N ALA A 363 -7.10 19.19 -19.91
CA ALA A 363 -6.13 19.63 -20.90
C ALA A 363 -4.74 19.97 -20.31
N THR A 364 -4.67 20.24 -19.00
CA THR A 364 -3.43 20.59 -18.30
C THR A 364 -2.87 19.42 -17.48
N LEU A 365 -3.50 18.25 -17.58
CA LEU A 365 -3.04 17.02 -16.96
C LEU A 365 -1.61 16.68 -17.44
N PRO A 366 -0.69 16.27 -16.55
CA PRO A 366 0.56 15.66 -16.97
C PRO A 366 0.27 14.43 -17.83
N ARG A 367 0.98 14.32 -18.94
CA ARG A 367 0.93 13.16 -19.83
C ARG A 367 2.05 12.20 -19.53
#